data_AF-A0A5S6PI24-F1
#
_entry.id   AF-A0A5S6PI24-F1
#
_cell.length_a   1.000
_cell.length_b   1.000
_cell.length_c   1.000
_cell.angle_alpha   90.00
_cell.angle_beta   90.00
_cell.angle_gamma   90.00
#
_symmetry.space_group_name_H-M   'P 1'
#
loop_
_entity.id
_entity.type
_entity.pdbx_description
1 polymer ?
#
loop_
_entity_poly.entity_id
_entity_poly.type
_entity_poly.pdbx_seq_one_letter_code
_entity_poly.pdbx_strand_id
1 'polypeptide(L)'
;MDSGESNGIYGNNCDEHKKVWHDASKMLWHLKETIVSSKQVIVCTLTNNSLRFLREHGFQPTLTVIDEAAQALECVAWYSLLLSPRAVIVGDPWQLPPVLKTSRLLGMDDISNSLMDTLSKRFGEANSFMLTEQYRMNRKIMEWPSSFFYQSQLRPNEHIADQLLSDISKVPKGSLFDEPMIFIDTSHDKSAESSEKLYRHSYANALEAKLIIKYVTALSMFGVQEKDIGIIAPYVAQVDMLKKSLKTSRVNSVDAFQGQECEVIVMSLVRNNGDGRIGFLKDERRFNVAVTRARRQFVLVGSAIMMKYAKHLRSLIEYMQRHGRIIKQEEFARCLAISRKYSKKNQK
;
A
#
# COMPACT_ATOMS: atom_id res chain seq x y z
N MET A 1 -3.92 15.47 -85.27
CA MET A 1 -4.94 14.93 -84.34
C MET A 1 -4.14 14.11 -83.35
N ASP A 2 -3.72 14.77 -82.28
CA ASP A 2 -2.80 14.23 -81.29
C ASP A 2 -3.50 13.32 -80.30
N SER A 3 -2.75 12.28 -79.93
CA SER A 3 -2.91 11.32 -78.86
C SER A 3 -2.94 11.95 -77.45
N GLY A 4 -3.55 11.22 -76.50
CA GLY A 4 -3.37 11.39 -75.05
C GLY A 4 -4.57 10.79 -74.32
N GLU A 5 -4.51 9.52 -73.86
CA GLU A 5 -4.04 9.12 -72.52
C GLU A 5 -4.68 9.91 -71.37
N SER A 6 -5.12 9.34 -70.26
CA SER A 6 -5.46 8.01 -69.81
C SER A 6 -5.99 8.24 -68.39
N ASN A 7 -7.14 7.68 -68.05
CA ASN A 7 -7.61 7.59 -66.66
C ASN A 7 -6.59 6.78 -65.85
N GLY A 8 -5.87 7.39 -64.89
CA GLY A 8 -4.93 6.61 -64.08
C GLY A 8 -4.10 7.40 -63.06
N ILE A 9 -4.70 8.17 -62.15
CA ILE A 9 -3.92 8.86 -61.09
C ILE A 9 -4.41 8.60 -59.66
N TYR A 10 -5.61 8.06 -59.45
CA TYR A 10 -6.14 7.84 -58.07
C TYR A 10 -6.01 6.41 -57.52
N GLY A 11 -5.45 5.45 -58.28
CA GLY A 11 -5.32 4.05 -57.86
C GLY A 11 -3.98 3.68 -57.18
N ASN A 12 -2.86 4.25 -57.62
CA ASN A 12 -1.52 3.78 -57.22
C ASN A 12 -1.10 4.19 -55.80
N ASN A 13 -1.58 5.33 -55.29
CA ASN A 13 -1.13 5.86 -54.00
C ASN A 13 -1.60 4.97 -52.83
N CYS A 14 -2.79 4.37 -52.93
CA CYS A 14 -3.35 3.52 -51.88
C CYS A 14 -2.58 2.20 -51.72
N ASP A 15 -2.10 1.62 -52.82
CA ASP A 15 -1.36 0.36 -52.80
C ASP A 15 0.12 0.54 -52.41
N GLU A 16 0.74 1.66 -52.77
CA GLU A 16 2.05 2.03 -52.22
C GLU A 16 1.99 2.28 -50.71
N HIS A 17 0.98 3.00 -50.22
CA HIS A 17 0.78 3.19 -48.79
C HIS A 17 0.57 1.87 -48.03
N LYS A 18 -0.19 0.92 -48.58
CA LYS A 18 -0.35 -0.42 -47.98
C LYS A 18 0.96 -1.20 -47.94
N LYS A 19 1.76 -1.13 -49.00
CA LYS A 19 3.05 -1.83 -49.09
C LYS A 19 4.06 -1.28 -48.07
N VAL A 20 4.18 0.05 -47.97
CA VAL A 20 5.01 0.71 -46.95
C VAL A 20 4.56 0.34 -45.54
N TRP A 21 3.25 0.32 -45.29
CA TRP A 21 2.71 -0.12 -43.99
C TRP A 21 3.02 -1.58 -43.67
N HIS A 22 2.93 -2.46 -44.67
CA HIS A 22 3.27 -3.87 -44.52
C HIS A 22 4.76 -4.06 -44.16
N ASP A 23 5.65 -3.40 -44.89
CA ASP A 23 7.10 -3.47 -44.67
C ASP A 23 7.49 -2.88 -43.31
N ALA A 24 6.90 -1.74 -42.93
CA ALA A 24 7.09 -1.13 -41.62
C ALA A 24 6.61 -2.05 -40.49
N SER A 25 5.46 -2.71 -40.67
CA SER A 25 4.91 -3.67 -39.68
C SER A 25 5.81 -4.89 -39.52
N LYS A 26 6.35 -5.41 -40.63
CA LYS A 26 7.27 -6.54 -40.64
C LYS A 26 8.60 -6.18 -39.96
N MET A 27 9.14 -4.99 -40.24
CA MET A 27 10.34 -4.49 -39.57
C MET A 27 10.12 -4.32 -38.07
N LEU A 28 9.00 -3.72 -37.67
CA LEU A 28 8.64 -3.56 -36.25
C LEU A 28 8.50 -4.92 -35.55
N TRP A 29 7.89 -5.90 -36.20
CA TRP A 29 7.76 -7.26 -35.67
C TRP A 29 9.13 -7.91 -35.45
N HIS A 30 10.04 -7.82 -36.41
CA HIS A 30 11.38 -8.39 -36.29
C HIS A 30 12.23 -7.70 -35.22
N LEU A 31 12.10 -6.37 -35.08
CA LEU A 31 12.73 -5.62 -33.99
C LEU A 31 12.24 -6.12 -32.63
N LYS A 32 10.92 -6.32 -32.48
CA LYS A 32 10.32 -6.84 -31.25
C LYS A 32 10.82 -8.25 -30.93
N GLU A 33 10.83 -9.15 -31.91
CA GLU A 33 11.34 -10.52 -31.75
C GLU A 33 12.82 -10.54 -31.35
N THR A 34 13.65 -9.72 -32.00
CA THR A 34 15.08 -9.60 -31.69
C THR A 34 15.30 -9.10 -30.27
N ILE A 35 14.56 -8.07 -29.86
CA ILE A 35 14.63 -7.53 -28.49
C ILE A 35 14.24 -8.63 -27.50
N VAL A 36 13.10 -9.27 -27.67
CA VAL A 36 12.57 -10.30 -26.76
C VAL A 36 13.54 -11.49 -26.66
N SER A 37 13.99 -12.02 -27.79
CA SER A 37 14.89 -13.18 -27.86
C SER A 37 16.26 -12.90 -27.23
N SER A 38 16.71 -11.65 -27.23
CA SER A 38 17.98 -11.25 -26.60
C SER A 38 17.91 -11.17 -25.07
N LYS A 39 16.72 -11.22 -24.45
CA LYS A 39 16.57 -11.03 -23.00
C LYS A 39 16.47 -12.35 -22.25
N GLN A 40 17.22 -12.43 -21.15
CA GLN A 40 17.14 -13.53 -20.19
C GLN A 40 15.96 -13.38 -19.23
N VAL A 41 15.58 -12.14 -18.90
CA VAL A 41 14.50 -11.81 -17.99
C VAL A 41 13.61 -10.75 -18.62
N ILE A 42 12.30 -10.99 -18.59
CA ILE A 42 11.28 -10.05 -19.04
C ILE A 42 10.29 -9.85 -17.90
N VAL A 43 10.02 -8.58 -17.56
CA VAL A 43 9.06 -8.21 -16.52
C VAL A 43 7.82 -7.62 -17.20
N CYS A 44 6.65 -8.16 -16.89
CA CYS A 44 5.37 -7.63 -17.35
C CYS A 44 4.27 -7.87 -16.31
N THR A 45 3.14 -7.18 -16.47
CA THR A 45 1.94 -7.48 -15.69
C THR A 45 1.31 -8.78 -16.16
N LEU A 46 0.45 -9.39 -15.32
CA LEU A 46 -0.33 -10.58 -15.67
C LEU A 46 -1.43 -10.33 -16.74
N THR A 47 -1.41 -9.18 -17.40
CA THR A 47 -2.39 -8.84 -18.43
C THR A 47 -2.21 -9.73 -19.66
N ASN A 48 -3.32 -10.27 -20.17
CA ASN A 48 -3.29 -11.19 -21.31
C ASN A 48 -2.60 -10.61 -22.54
N ASN A 49 -2.68 -9.30 -22.78
CA ASN A 49 -2.04 -8.67 -23.93
C ASN A 49 -0.51 -8.76 -23.86
N SER A 50 0.07 -8.51 -22.69
CA SER A 50 1.53 -8.58 -22.48
C SER A 50 2.04 -10.00 -22.65
N LEU A 51 1.37 -10.96 -22.03
CA LEU A 51 1.75 -12.37 -22.08
C LEU A 51 1.59 -12.97 -23.49
N ARG A 52 0.52 -12.58 -24.19
CA ARG A 52 0.30 -12.96 -25.60
C ARG A 52 1.38 -12.41 -26.50
N PHE A 53 1.74 -11.14 -26.33
CA PHE A 53 2.83 -10.53 -27.09
C PHE A 53 4.13 -11.34 -26.93
N LEU A 54 4.50 -11.73 -25.72
CA LEU A 54 5.72 -12.52 -25.48
C LEU A 54 5.68 -13.87 -26.20
N ARG A 55 4.54 -14.57 -26.11
CA ARG A 55 4.36 -15.86 -26.78
C ARG A 55 4.40 -15.75 -28.31
N GLU A 56 3.76 -14.72 -28.87
CA GLU A 56 3.73 -14.47 -30.33
C GLU A 56 5.09 -14.07 -30.91
N HIS A 57 5.98 -13.52 -30.08
CA HIS A 57 7.36 -13.15 -30.47
C HIS A 57 8.40 -14.16 -29.97
N GLY A 58 7.98 -15.43 -29.79
CA GLY A 58 8.89 -16.56 -29.58
C GLY A 58 9.48 -16.69 -28.17
N PHE A 59 9.04 -15.91 -27.18
CA PHE A 59 9.56 -16.05 -25.82
C PHE A 59 9.08 -17.35 -25.16
N GLN A 60 10.03 -18.22 -24.81
CA GLN A 60 9.76 -19.51 -24.16
C GLN A 60 10.49 -19.59 -22.82
N PRO A 61 9.93 -19.01 -21.75
CA PRO A 61 10.56 -19.02 -20.45
C PRO A 61 10.61 -20.43 -19.86
N THR A 62 11.70 -20.77 -19.18
CA THR A 62 11.83 -22.02 -18.42
C THR A 62 11.33 -21.90 -16.97
N LEU A 63 11.01 -20.68 -16.55
CA LEU A 63 10.53 -20.31 -15.22
C LEU A 63 9.66 -19.06 -15.29
N THR A 64 8.47 -19.09 -14.69
CA THR A 64 7.64 -17.92 -14.42
C THR A 64 7.75 -17.54 -12.95
N VAL A 65 8.03 -16.27 -12.64
CA VAL A 65 7.93 -15.74 -11.28
C VAL A 65 6.76 -14.79 -11.22
N ILE A 66 5.83 -15.02 -10.28
CA ILE A 66 4.70 -14.12 -10.03
C ILE A 66 4.91 -13.51 -8.65
N ASP A 67 5.18 -12.21 -8.61
CA ASP A 67 5.24 -11.43 -7.38
C ASP A 67 3.88 -10.82 -7.05
N GLU A 68 3.64 -10.53 -5.77
CA GLU A 68 2.35 -10.06 -5.23
C GLU A 68 1.17 -10.96 -5.62
N ALA A 69 1.41 -12.27 -5.72
CA ALA A 69 0.43 -13.25 -6.22
C ALA A 69 -0.84 -13.36 -5.36
N ALA A 70 -0.78 -12.93 -4.10
CA ALA A 70 -1.96 -12.81 -3.23
C ALA A 70 -2.98 -11.79 -3.73
N GLN A 71 -2.60 -10.90 -4.65
CA GLN A 71 -3.49 -9.92 -5.30
C GLN A 71 -3.89 -10.32 -6.72
N ALA A 72 -3.30 -11.39 -7.25
CA ALA A 72 -3.66 -11.92 -8.54
C ALA A 72 -4.91 -12.81 -8.39
N LEU A 73 -5.93 -12.50 -9.19
CA LEU A 73 -7.02 -13.44 -9.43
C LEU A 73 -6.44 -14.68 -10.11
N GLU A 74 -6.86 -15.86 -9.65
CA GLU A 74 -6.39 -17.13 -10.22
C GLU A 74 -6.61 -17.19 -11.74
N CYS A 75 -7.79 -16.77 -12.22
CA CYS A 75 -8.14 -16.75 -13.64
C CYS A 75 -7.22 -15.87 -14.49
N VAL A 76 -6.63 -14.83 -13.91
CA VAL A 76 -5.69 -13.92 -14.60
C VAL A 76 -4.28 -14.52 -14.61
N ALA A 77 -3.88 -15.22 -13.55
CA ALA A 77 -2.55 -15.77 -13.43
C ALA A 77 -2.30 -16.99 -14.34
N TRP A 78 -3.33 -17.78 -14.65
CA TRP A 78 -3.20 -19.03 -15.43
C TRP A 78 -2.44 -18.87 -16.74
N TYR A 79 -2.63 -17.76 -17.45
CA TYR A 79 -1.93 -17.59 -18.72
C TYR A 79 -0.40 -17.53 -18.52
N SER A 80 0.08 -16.82 -17.49
CA SER A 80 1.51 -16.73 -17.20
C SER A 80 2.11 -18.07 -16.74
N LEU A 81 1.32 -18.90 -16.03
CA LEU A 81 1.73 -20.22 -15.56
C LEU A 81 1.84 -21.24 -16.70
N LEU A 82 1.08 -21.06 -17.78
CA LEU A 82 1.13 -21.93 -18.96
C LEU A 82 2.27 -21.58 -19.92
N LEU A 83 2.99 -20.48 -19.71
CA LEU A 83 4.13 -20.09 -20.55
C LEU A 83 5.42 -20.84 -20.23
N SER A 84 5.52 -21.46 -19.04
CA SER A 84 6.74 -22.12 -18.59
C SER A 84 6.45 -23.42 -17.85
N PRO A 85 7.41 -24.37 -17.80
CA PRO A 85 7.24 -25.64 -17.09
C PRO A 85 7.35 -25.53 -15.56
N ARG A 86 7.84 -24.40 -15.03
CA ARG A 86 8.08 -24.18 -13.60
C ARG A 86 7.61 -22.80 -13.20
N ALA A 87 7.05 -22.67 -12.01
CA ALA A 87 6.63 -21.38 -11.47
C ALA A 87 7.10 -21.18 -10.02
N VAL A 88 7.46 -19.95 -9.68
CA VAL A 88 7.68 -19.49 -8.31
C VAL A 88 6.66 -18.41 -8.01
N ILE A 89 5.90 -18.61 -6.94
CA ILE A 89 4.79 -17.74 -6.54
C ILE A 89 5.20 -17.05 -5.25
N VAL A 90 5.28 -15.72 -5.31
CA VAL A 90 5.68 -14.86 -4.21
C VAL A 90 4.51 -13.95 -3.86
N GLY A 91 4.22 -13.81 -2.58
CA GLY A 91 3.15 -12.98 -2.09
C GLY A 91 2.90 -13.21 -0.61
N ASP A 92 1.92 -12.50 -0.08
CA ASP A 92 1.51 -12.62 1.31
C ASP A 92 -0.02 -12.72 1.40
N PRO A 93 -0.57 -13.88 1.78
CA PRO A 93 -2.02 -14.10 1.85
C PRO A 93 -2.69 -13.25 2.95
N TRP A 94 -1.92 -12.71 3.89
CA TRP A 94 -2.40 -11.81 4.95
C TRP A 94 -2.29 -10.32 4.59
N GLN A 95 -1.88 -9.99 3.37
CA GLN A 95 -1.95 -8.63 2.79
C GLN A 95 -3.14 -8.52 1.81
N LEU A 96 -3.16 -7.52 0.93
CA LEU A 96 -4.35 -7.21 0.14
C LEU A 96 -4.79 -8.40 -0.74
N PRO A 97 -6.08 -8.77 -0.75
CA PRO A 97 -6.63 -9.72 -1.71
C PRO A 97 -6.86 -9.07 -3.08
N PRO A 98 -7.12 -9.85 -4.15
CA PRO A 98 -7.59 -9.31 -5.42
C PRO A 98 -8.88 -8.50 -5.26
N VAL A 99 -8.97 -7.37 -5.96
CA VAL A 99 -10.16 -6.51 -5.91
C VAL A 99 -11.15 -6.87 -7.01
N LEU A 100 -12.25 -7.54 -6.64
CA LEU A 100 -13.41 -7.73 -7.51
C LEU A 100 -14.49 -6.69 -7.16
N LYS A 101 -14.71 -5.72 -8.05
CA LYS A 101 -15.74 -4.68 -7.83
C LYS A 101 -17.15 -5.28 -7.75
N THR A 102 -17.42 -6.35 -8.50
CA THR A 102 -18.74 -7.00 -8.60
C THR A 102 -19.06 -7.84 -7.36
N SER A 103 -18.09 -8.53 -6.75
CA SER A 103 -18.33 -9.31 -5.52
C SER A 103 -18.73 -8.41 -4.35
N ARG A 104 -18.11 -7.23 -4.24
CA ARG A 104 -18.46 -6.21 -3.24
C ARG A 104 -19.89 -5.68 -3.40
N LEU A 105 -20.42 -5.66 -4.63
CA LEU A 105 -21.81 -5.25 -4.92
C LEU A 105 -22.82 -6.37 -4.63
N LEU A 106 -22.41 -7.64 -4.78
CA LEU A 106 -23.27 -8.80 -4.61
C LEU A 106 -23.17 -9.46 -3.23
N GLY A 107 -22.29 -8.96 -2.34
CA GLY A 107 -22.05 -9.56 -1.01
C GLY A 107 -21.42 -10.95 -1.08
N MET A 108 -20.74 -11.28 -2.19
CA MET A 108 -20.16 -12.60 -2.45
C MET A 108 -18.64 -12.55 -2.29
N ASP A 109 -18.17 -12.27 -1.07
CA ASP A 109 -16.74 -12.13 -0.77
C ASP A 109 -15.94 -13.43 -1.06
N ASP A 110 -16.62 -14.60 -1.08
CA ASP A 110 -16.05 -15.93 -1.34
C ASP A 110 -15.63 -16.22 -2.80
N ILE A 111 -16.00 -15.38 -3.78
CA ILE A 111 -15.61 -15.60 -5.20
C ILE A 111 -14.14 -15.19 -5.47
N SER A 112 -13.47 -14.56 -4.49
CA SER A 112 -12.18 -13.91 -4.68
C SER A 112 -10.94 -14.72 -4.27
N ASN A 113 -10.96 -16.06 -4.44
CA ASN A 113 -9.75 -16.85 -4.16
C ASN A 113 -8.57 -16.31 -4.98
N SER A 114 -7.51 -15.89 -4.27
CA SER A 114 -6.26 -15.53 -4.93
C SER A 114 -5.58 -16.79 -5.46
N LEU A 115 -4.67 -16.63 -6.43
CA LEU A 115 -3.84 -17.74 -6.88
C LEU A 115 -3.15 -18.43 -5.68
N MET A 116 -2.65 -17.64 -4.73
CA MET A 116 -1.92 -18.13 -3.58
C MET A 116 -2.79 -18.94 -2.63
N ASP A 117 -4.06 -18.53 -2.42
CA ASP A 117 -5.01 -19.30 -1.60
C ASP A 117 -5.30 -20.67 -2.22
N THR A 118 -5.53 -20.71 -3.53
CA THR A 118 -5.80 -21.97 -4.26
C THR A 118 -4.60 -22.91 -4.20
N LEU A 119 -3.39 -22.39 -4.47
CA LEU A 119 -2.17 -23.20 -4.44
C LEU A 119 -1.84 -23.70 -3.04
N SER A 120 -2.00 -22.86 -2.01
CA SER A 120 -1.75 -23.24 -0.61
C SER A 120 -2.69 -24.37 -0.17
N LYS A 121 -3.98 -24.29 -0.53
CA LYS A 121 -4.97 -25.36 -0.24
C LYS A 121 -4.66 -26.66 -0.97
N ARG A 122 -4.15 -26.58 -2.20
CA ARG A 122 -3.90 -27.76 -3.06
C ARG A 122 -2.61 -28.50 -2.72
N PHE A 123 -1.53 -27.75 -2.46
CA PHE A 123 -0.20 -28.31 -2.31
C PHE A 123 0.30 -28.33 -0.86
N GLY A 124 -0.41 -27.68 0.06
CA GLY A 124 -0.09 -27.66 1.48
C GLY A 124 1.28 -27.04 1.78
N GLU A 125 1.80 -27.36 2.96
CA GLU A 125 3.07 -26.81 3.48
C GLU A 125 4.30 -27.31 2.72
N ALA A 126 4.20 -28.44 2.01
CA ALA A 126 5.34 -29.04 1.30
C ALA A 126 5.95 -28.12 0.23
N ASN A 127 5.15 -27.19 -0.31
CA ASN A 127 5.57 -26.24 -1.35
C ASN A 127 5.37 -24.77 -0.93
N SER A 128 5.15 -24.51 0.36
CA SER A 128 4.94 -23.16 0.89
C SER A 128 6.03 -22.83 1.91
N PHE A 129 6.82 -21.79 1.61
CA PHE A 129 7.94 -21.38 2.46
C PHE A 129 7.70 -19.97 2.97
N MET A 130 7.65 -19.82 4.30
CA MET A 130 7.54 -18.51 4.93
C MET A 130 8.93 -17.94 5.23
N LEU A 131 9.22 -16.76 4.70
CA LEU A 131 10.39 -15.99 5.11
C LEU A 131 10.12 -15.37 6.49
N THR A 132 10.97 -15.66 7.46
CA THR A 132 10.76 -15.30 8.87
C THR A 132 11.54 -14.07 9.31
N GLU A 133 12.69 -13.78 8.70
CA GLU A 133 13.46 -12.58 9.02
C GLU A 133 12.99 -11.37 8.19
N GLN A 134 12.71 -10.25 8.86
CA GLN A 134 12.28 -9.00 8.22
C GLN A 134 13.31 -7.88 8.45
N TYR A 135 13.44 -7.01 7.44
CA TYR A 135 14.49 -5.98 7.37
C TYR A 135 13.93 -4.54 7.37
N ARG A 136 12.65 -4.37 7.72
CA ARG A 136 11.92 -3.09 7.58
C ARG A 136 11.63 -2.43 8.92
N MET A 137 10.91 -3.14 9.79
CA MET A 137 10.19 -2.58 10.93
C MET A 137 10.99 -2.68 12.22
N ASN A 138 10.92 -1.64 13.07
CA ASN A 138 11.25 -1.74 14.48
C ASN A 138 10.49 -2.92 15.13
N ARG A 139 11.13 -3.61 16.09
CA ARG A 139 10.60 -4.78 16.79
C ARG A 139 9.20 -4.54 17.35
N LYS A 140 8.96 -3.40 18.00
CA LYS A 140 7.65 -3.07 18.58
C LYS A 140 6.55 -3.02 17.52
N ILE A 141 6.86 -2.49 16.34
CA ILE A 141 5.90 -2.43 15.21
C ILE A 141 5.65 -3.84 14.66
N MET A 142 6.70 -4.65 14.54
CA MET A 142 6.65 -6.00 13.95
C MET A 142 5.97 -7.05 14.84
N GLU A 143 6.12 -6.96 16.16
CA GLU A 143 5.59 -7.95 17.10
C GLU A 143 4.08 -8.11 17.01
N TRP A 144 3.32 -7.02 16.89
CA TRP A 144 1.87 -7.09 16.74
C TRP A 144 1.41 -7.85 15.48
N PRO A 145 1.80 -7.45 14.25
CA PRO A 145 1.37 -8.18 13.05
C PRO A 145 1.93 -9.61 13.05
N SER A 146 3.16 -9.83 13.54
CA SER A 146 3.75 -11.17 13.71
C SER A 146 2.85 -12.07 14.55
N SER A 147 2.44 -11.59 15.73
CA SER A 147 1.59 -12.35 16.64
C SER A 147 0.18 -12.59 16.09
N PHE A 148 -0.42 -11.56 15.47
CA PHE A 148 -1.81 -11.62 15.04
C PHE A 148 -2.02 -12.38 13.72
N PHE A 149 -1.17 -12.16 12.71
CA PHE A 149 -1.32 -12.72 11.36
C PHE A 149 -0.37 -13.89 11.08
N TYR A 150 0.81 -13.92 11.71
CA TYR A 150 1.90 -14.79 11.31
C TYR A 150 2.39 -15.73 12.41
N GLN A 151 1.53 -16.05 13.39
CA GLN A 151 1.80 -17.02 14.45
C GLN A 151 3.11 -16.76 15.22
N SER A 152 3.49 -15.49 15.37
CA SER A 152 4.75 -15.05 16.01
C SER A 152 6.04 -15.55 15.34
N GLN A 153 5.99 -15.92 14.04
CA GLN A 153 7.15 -16.45 13.34
C GLN A 153 8.10 -15.36 12.80
N LEU A 154 7.63 -14.12 12.64
CA LEU A 154 8.47 -13.02 12.14
C LEU A 154 9.48 -12.57 13.19
N ARG A 155 10.72 -12.31 12.76
CA ARG A 155 11.84 -11.83 13.57
C ARG A 155 12.50 -10.64 12.90
N PRO A 156 12.82 -9.57 13.64
CA PRO A 156 13.53 -8.44 13.05
C PRO A 156 15.00 -8.82 12.86
N ASN A 157 15.59 -8.39 11.75
CA ASN A 157 17.04 -8.38 11.63
C ASN A 157 17.65 -7.48 12.72
N GLU A 158 18.80 -7.88 13.27
CA GLU A 158 19.44 -7.20 14.41
C GLU A 158 19.72 -5.72 14.15
N HIS A 159 20.08 -5.34 12.91
CA HIS A 159 20.44 -3.97 12.57
C HIS A 159 19.25 -3.00 12.57
N ILE A 160 18.02 -3.50 12.45
CA ILE A 160 16.81 -2.68 12.34
C ILE A 160 15.84 -2.90 13.50
N ALA A 161 16.11 -3.85 14.39
CA ALA A 161 15.24 -4.23 15.49
C ALA A 161 14.88 -3.04 16.41
N ASP A 162 15.87 -2.19 16.71
CA ASP A 162 15.71 -1.10 17.68
C ASP A 162 15.87 0.28 17.05
N GLN A 163 15.68 0.41 15.72
CA GLN A 163 15.78 1.67 15.00
C GLN A 163 14.74 2.70 15.50
N LEU A 164 15.15 3.94 15.72
CA LEU A 164 14.31 5.05 16.23
C LEU A 164 14.37 6.29 15.33
N LEU A 165 13.44 7.22 15.47
CA LEU A 165 13.46 8.45 14.67
C LEU A 165 14.61 9.37 15.01
N SER A 166 15.08 9.36 16.26
CA SER A 166 16.24 10.12 16.72
C SER A 166 17.56 9.69 16.06
N ASP A 167 17.61 8.53 15.40
CA ASP A 167 18.80 8.11 14.63
C ASP A 167 18.97 8.90 13.33
N ILE A 168 17.88 9.46 12.79
CA ILE A 168 17.86 10.14 11.48
C ILE A 168 17.39 11.61 11.57
N SER A 169 17.09 12.08 12.78
CA SER A 169 16.49 13.41 12.99
C SER A 169 16.89 14.01 14.35
N LYS A 170 16.44 15.24 14.62
CA LYS A 170 16.67 15.94 15.88
C LYS A 170 15.56 15.70 16.91
N VAL A 171 14.78 14.64 16.73
CA VAL A 171 13.77 14.22 17.71
C VAL A 171 14.47 13.92 19.05
N PRO A 172 14.00 14.48 20.19
CA PRO A 172 14.63 14.22 21.47
C PRO A 172 14.46 12.75 21.88
N LYS A 173 15.57 12.08 22.23
CA LYS A 173 15.56 10.69 22.68
C LYS A 173 14.65 10.49 23.90
N GLY A 174 13.86 9.42 23.88
CA GLY A 174 12.89 9.11 24.94
C GLY A 174 11.69 10.07 25.02
N SER A 175 11.55 11.01 24.09
CA SER A 175 10.33 11.79 23.96
C SER A 175 9.21 10.98 23.32
N LEU A 176 7.98 11.48 23.44
CA LEU A 176 6.83 10.91 22.74
C LEU A 176 7.11 10.67 21.25
N PHE A 177 7.78 11.61 20.58
CA PHE A 177 8.03 11.55 19.14
C PHE A 177 9.09 10.53 18.75
N ASP A 178 9.82 9.97 19.71
CA ASP A 178 10.82 8.92 19.46
C ASP A 178 10.27 7.51 19.72
N GLU A 179 9.03 7.40 20.22
CA GLU A 179 8.39 6.10 20.46
C GLU A 179 8.00 5.42 19.13
N PRO A 180 8.37 4.15 18.89
CA PRO A 180 8.01 3.45 17.66
C PRO A 180 6.51 3.26 17.41
N MET A 181 5.70 3.24 18.48
CA MET A 181 4.25 3.04 18.37
C MET A 181 3.48 4.03 19.23
N ILE A 182 2.71 4.90 18.58
CA ILE A 182 1.95 5.95 19.27
C ILE A 182 0.48 5.86 18.87
N PHE A 183 -0.42 5.94 19.84
CA PHE A 183 -1.85 6.11 19.60
C PHE A 183 -2.34 7.42 20.21
N ILE A 184 -2.84 8.31 19.36
CA ILE A 184 -3.50 9.55 19.76
C ILE A 184 -5.01 9.28 19.82
N ASP A 185 -5.50 9.01 21.03
CA ASP A 185 -6.90 8.67 21.26
C ASP A 185 -7.79 9.92 21.29
N THR A 186 -8.81 9.91 20.42
CA THR A 186 -9.83 10.95 20.30
C THR A 186 -11.14 10.59 20.98
N SER A 187 -11.26 9.40 21.59
CA SER A 187 -12.53 8.87 22.12
C SER A 187 -13.16 9.69 23.26
N HIS A 188 -12.36 10.51 23.94
CA HIS A 188 -12.80 11.36 25.04
C HIS A 188 -13.23 12.76 24.58
N ASP A 189 -13.00 13.14 23.32
CA ASP A 189 -13.42 14.43 22.78
C ASP A 189 -14.92 14.41 22.45
N LYS A 190 -15.69 15.28 23.10
CA LYS A 190 -17.14 15.43 22.89
C LYS A 190 -17.52 16.58 21.94
N SER A 191 -16.53 17.25 21.35
CA SER A 191 -16.75 18.32 20.38
C SER A 191 -17.36 17.78 19.09
N ALA A 192 -18.06 18.64 18.36
CA ALA A 192 -18.61 18.28 17.05
C ALA A 192 -17.53 18.00 15.99
N GLU A 193 -16.25 18.31 16.26
CA GLU A 193 -15.12 17.97 15.38
C GLU A 193 -14.67 16.51 15.54
N SER A 194 -14.99 15.85 16.67
CA SER A 194 -14.56 14.49 16.95
C SER A 194 -15.40 13.42 16.24
N SER A 195 -16.65 13.75 15.91
CA SER A 195 -17.55 12.87 15.15
C SER A 195 -17.21 12.86 13.67
N GLU A 196 -17.32 11.70 13.05
CA GLU A 196 -17.22 11.57 11.59
C GLU A 196 -18.32 12.37 10.88
N LYS A 197 -17.99 12.94 9.72
CA LYS A 197 -18.97 13.60 8.84
C LYS A 197 -18.99 12.93 7.48
N LEU A 198 -20.19 12.76 6.93
CA LEU A 198 -20.39 12.25 5.58
C LEU A 198 -20.19 13.39 4.58
N TYR A 199 -19.26 13.21 3.66
CA TYR A 199 -19.00 14.09 2.52
C TYR A 199 -19.24 13.31 1.23
N ARG A 200 -20.35 13.61 0.54
CA ARG A 200 -20.85 12.84 -0.60
C ARG A 200 -21.07 11.37 -0.21
N HIS A 201 -20.16 10.47 -0.60
CA HIS A 201 -20.23 9.03 -0.35
C HIS A 201 -19.05 8.51 0.48
N SER A 202 -18.33 9.39 1.18
CA SER A 202 -17.16 9.03 1.98
C SER A 202 -17.15 9.81 3.31
N TYR A 203 -16.31 9.40 4.25
CA TYR A 203 -16.27 9.98 5.59
C TYR A 203 -14.98 10.74 5.84
N ALA A 204 -15.05 11.79 6.65
CA ALA A 204 -13.88 12.51 7.14
C ALA A 204 -14.08 12.92 8.60
N ASN A 205 -12.96 13.08 9.31
CA ASN A 205 -12.91 13.46 10.71
C ASN A 205 -11.94 14.65 10.86
N ALA A 206 -12.51 15.82 11.14
CA ALA A 206 -11.77 17.08 11.17
C ALA A 206 -10.79 17.13 12.35
N LEU A 207 -11.16 16.56 13.51
CA LEU A 207 -10.28 16.47 14.67
C LEU A 207 -9.06 15.61 14.37
N GLU A 208 -9.26 14.41 13.82
CA GLU A 208 -8.14 13.53 13.45
C GLU A 208 -7.22 14.24 12.43
N ALA A 209 -7.79 14.89 11.42
CA ALA A 209 -7.00 15.62 10.42
C ALA A 209 -6.13 16.71 11.07
N LYS A 210 -6.71 17.49 11.98
CA LYS A 210 -6.03 18.56 12.73
C LYS A 210 -4.89 18.01 13.61
N LEU A 211 -5.09 16.86 14.26
CA LEU A 211 -4.07 16.20 15.07
C LEU A 211 -2.91 15.69 14.20
N ILE A 212 -3.23 15.04 13.07
CA ILE A 212 -2.24 14.56 12.10
C ILE A 212 -1.41 15.74 11.57
N ILE A 213 -2.04 16.84 11.16
CA ILE A 213 -1.34 18.02 10.65
C ILE A 213 -0.36 18.57 11.70
N LYS A 214 -0.80 18.68 12.96
CA LYS A 214 0.05 19.13 14.06
C LYS A 214 1.23 18.17 14.31
N TYR A 215 0.98 16.86 14.25
CA TYR A 215 2.00 15.83 14.44
C TYR A 215 3.08 15.90 13.35
N VAL A 216 2.65 15.90 12.09
CA VAL A 216 3.55 15.99 10.92
C VAL A 216 4.36 17.29 10.96
N THR A 217 3.72 18.42 11.26
CA THR A 217 4.41 19.71 11.40
C THR A 217 5.49 19.64 12.49
N ALA A 218 5.22 18.98 13.61
CA ALA A 218 6.21 18.82 14.68
C ALA A 218 7.39 17.93 14.27
N LEU A 219 7.14 16.83 13.55
CA LEU A 219 8.21 16.00 13.00
C LEU A 219 9.10 16.80 12.03
N SER A 220 8.50 17.62 11.15
CA SER A 220 9.26 18.49 10.25
C SER A 220 10.12 19.51 11.01
N MET A 221 9.62 20.05 12.13
CA MET A 221 10.42 20.92 13.01
C MET A 221 11.63 20.21 13.65
N PHE A 222 11.55 18.89 13.83
CA PHE A 222 12.65 18.04 14.28
C PHE A 222 13.55 17.56 13.12
N GLY A 223 13.30 18.00 11.89
CA GLY A 223 14.13 17.67 10.74
C GLY A 223 13.82 16.32 10.08
N VAL A 224 12.68 15.69 10.40
CA VAL A 224 12.19 14.55 9.62
C VAL A 224 11.72 15.05 8.26
N GLN A 225 12.22 14.46 7.17
CA GLN A 225 11.90 14.92 5.82
C GLN A 225 10.48 14.51 5.43
N GLU A 226 9.79 15.34 4.65
CA GLU A 226 8.42 15.02 4.19
C GLU A 226 8.35 13.70 3.41
N LYS A 227 9.41 13.36 2.67
CA LYS A 227 9.52 12.10 1.92
C LYS A 227 9.55 10.87 2.82
N ASP A 228 9.92 11.04 4.08
CA ASP A 228 10.05 9.96 5.06
C ASP A 228 8.74 9.72 5.83
N ILE A 229 7.71 10.56 5.62
CA ILE A 229 6.41 10.52 6.30
C ILE A 229 5.32 10.12 5.32
N GLY A 230 4.67 8.98 5.57
CA GLY A 230 3.49 8.52 4.84
C GLY A 230 2.25 8.70 5.69
N ILE A 231 1.14 9.11 5.06
CA ILE A 231 -0.14 9.30 5.75
C ILE A 231 -1.19 8.43 5.08
N ILE A 232 -1.85 7.60 5.88
CA ILE A 232 -2.80 6.61 5.40
C ILE A 232 -4.18 6.89 6.00
N ALA A 233 -5.20 6.92 5.16
CA ALA A 233 -6.59 7.00 5.61
C ALA A 233 -7.50 6.10 4.76
N PRO A 234 -8.46 5.38 5.38
CA PRO A 234 -9.32 4.44 4.67
C PRO A 234 -10.40 5.12 3.82
N TYR A 235 -10.65 6.41 4.00
CA TYR A 235 -11.72 7.15 3.33
C TYR A 235 -11.16 8.27 2.45
N VAL A 236 -11.63 8.32 1.20
CA VAL A 236 -11.20 9.32 0.19
C VAL A 236 -11.44 10.74 0.67
N ALA A 237 -12.57 11.02 1.34
CA ALA A 237 -12.83 12.36 1.87
C ALA A 237 -11.79 12.80 2.92
N GLN A 238 -11.29 11.87 3.76
CA GLN A 238 -10.20 12.15 4.70
C GLN A 238 -8.87 12.36 3.97
N VAL A 239 -8.57 11.54 2.97
CA VAL A 239 -7.37 11.69 2.12
C VAL A 239 -7.36 13.08 1.46
N ASP A 240 -8.48 13.48 0.84
CA ASP A 240 -8.59 14.78 0.19
C ASP A 240 -8.44 15.96 1.16
N MET A 241 -9.02 15.84 2.36
CA MET A 241 -8.89 16.85 3.41
C MET A 241 -7.41 17.02 3.83
N LEU A 242 -6.72 15.91 4.09
CA LEU A 242 -5.32 15.91 4.49
C LEU A 242 -4.39 16.39 3.36
N LYS A 243 -4.62 15.97 2.10
CA LYS A 243 -3.86 16.45 0.93
C LYS A 243 -3.95 17.97 0.80
N LYS A 244 -5.15 18.54 0.92
CA LYS A 244 -5.37 19.98 0.82
C LYS A 244 -4.62 20.76 1.90
N SER A 245 -4.61 20.25 3.13
CA SER A 245 -3.96 20.94 4.26
C SER A 245 -2.44 20.81 4.28
N LEU A 246 -1.90 19.62 3.95
CA LEU A 246 -0.46 19.36 4.02
C LEU A 246 0.27 19.63 2.71
N LYS A 247 -0.44 19.80 1.58
CA LYS A 247 0.13 20.01 0.25
C LYS A 247 1.17 18.96 -0.16
N THR A 248 1.05 17.75 0.37
CA THR A 248 1.94 16.62 0.09
C THR A 248 1.23 15.53 -0.71
N SER A 249 1.98 14.83 -1.56
CA SER A 249 1.51 13.70 -2.36
C SER A 249 1.44 12.38 -1.58
N ARG A 250 2.02 12.31 -0.38
CA ARG A 250 2.16 11.06 0.41
C ARG A 250 1.02 10.78 1.37
N VAL A 251 -0.15 11.39 1.13
CA VAL A 251 -1.41 11.01 1.77
C VAL A 251 -2.15 10.07 0.82
N ASN A 252 -2.35 8.81 1.15
CA ASN A 252 -3.10 7.90 0.26
C ASN A 252 -4.02 6.96 1.03
N SER A 253 -4.87 6.23 0.30
CA SER A 253 -5.53 5.05 0.87
C SER A 253 -4.54 3.92 1.08
N VAL A 254 -4.91 2.92 1.88
CA VAL A 254 -4.10 1.71 2.09
C VAL A 254 -3.71 1.07 0.75
N ASP A 255 -4.70 0.85 -0.12
CA ASP A 255 -4.49 0.19 -1.42
C ASP A 255 -3.50 0.97 -2.31
N ALA A 256 -3.54 2.31 -2.28
CA ALA A 256 -2.62 3.15 -3.05
C ALA A 256 -1.23 3.30 -2.40
N PHE A 257 -1.05 2.85 -1.15
CA PHE A 257 0.23 2.85 -0.44
C PHE A 257 0.98 1.50 -0.56
N GLN A 258 0.40 0.52 -1.23
CA GLN A 258 1.00 -0.80 -1.36
C GLN A 258 2.36 -0.73 -2.06
N GLY A 259 3.31 -1.56 -1.60
CA GLY A 259 4.67 -1.61 -2.12
C GLY A 259 5.55 -0.41 -1.71
N GLN A 260 4.96 0.63 -1.12
CA GLN A 260 5.70 1.76 -0.56
C GLN A 260 6.00 1.51 0.92
N GLU A 261 7.04 2.16 1.44
CA GLU A 261 7.40 2.16 2.85
C GLU A 261 7.89 3.56 3.27
N CYS A 262 7.85 3.84 4.58
CA CYS A 262 8.25 5.14 5.14
C CYS A 262 8.96 4.95 6.48
N GLU A 263 9.80 5.90 6.84
CA GLU A 263 10.32 5.98 8.21
C GLU A 263 9.18 6.15 9.21
N VAL A 264 8.19 6.98 8.87
CA VAL A 264 6.97 7.22 9.69
C VAL A 264 5.72 6.94 8.88
N ILE A 265 4.79 6.18 9.46
CA ILE A 265 3.41 6.07 8.96
C ILE A 265 2.46 6.67 9.99
N VAL A 266 1.61 7.59 9.55
CA VAL A 266 0.51 8.15 10.35
C VAL A 266 -0.81 7.69 9.76
N MET A 267 -1.59 6.91 10.52
CA MET A 267 -2.86 6.36 10.09
C MET A 267 -4.04 7.04 10.81
N SER A 268 -5.02 7.52 10.03
CA SER A 268 -6.31 8.04 10.51
C SER A 268 -7.36 6.92 10.49
N LEU A 269 -8.06 6.69 11.60
CA LEU A 269 -9.18 5.73 11.63
C LEU A 269 -10.46 6.32 11.05
N VAL A 270 -10.66 7.63 11.18
CA VAL A 270 -11.80 8.44 10.73
C VAL A 270 -13.10 8.16 11.49
N ARG A 271 -13.42 6.88 11.70
CA ARG A 271 -14.70 6.46 12.23
C ARG A 271 -14.83 6.83 13.69
N ASN A 272 -15.93 7.50 14.03
CA ASN A 272 -16.35 7.83 15.38
C ASN A 272 -17.84 8.17 15.36
N ASN A 273 -18.68 7.21 15.74
CA ASN A 273 -20.15 7.29 15.69
C ASN A 273 -20.78 6.45 16.82
N GLY A 274 -22.02 6.77 17.17
CA GLY A 274 -22.75 6.05 18.23
C GLY A 274 -23.18 4.63 17.85
N ASP A 275 -23.21 4.29 16.57
CA ASP A 275 -23.73 3.02 16.05
C ASP A 275 -22.67 1.90 16.01
N GLY A 276 -21.41 2.18 16.39
CA GLY A 276 -20.31 1.22 16.30
C GLY A 276 -19.94 0.82 14.87
N ARG A 277 -20.33 1.62 13.87
CA ARG A 277 -20.06 1.33 12.46
C ARG A 277 -18.63 1.71 12.09
N ILE A 278 -17.78 0.70 11.88
CA ILE A 278 -16.37 0.88 11.52
C ILE A 278 -16.09 0.73 10.01
N GLY A 279 -17.06 0.27 9.23
CA GLY A 279 -16.98 0.22 7.76
C GLY A 279 -15.72 -0.48 7.24
N PHE A 280 -14.91 0.24 6.47
CA PHE A 280 -13.69 -0.27 5.83
C PHE A 280 -12.65 -0.80 6.82
N LEU A 281 -12.66 -0.30 8.07
CA LEU A 281 -11.73 -0.75 9.10
C LEU A 281 -11.95 -2.21 9.53
N LYS A 282 -13.04 -2.86 9.10
CA LYS A 282 -13.27 -4.30 9.33
C LYS A 282 -12.24 -5.18 8.62
N ASP A 283 -11.63 -4.68 7.55
CA ASP A 283 -10.65 -5.43 6.78
C ASP A 283 -9.31 -5.49 7.51
N GLU A 284 -9.02 -6.66 8.09
CA GLU A 284 -7.80 -6.91 8.84
C GLU A 284 -6.55 -6.91 7.96
N ARG A 285 -6.65 -7.37 6.71
CA ARG A 285 -5.51 -7.47 5.77
C ARG A 285 -5.05 -6.08 5.33
N ARG A 286 -5.98 -5.18 5.04
CA ARG A 286 -5.67 -3.76 4.78
C ARG A 286 -5.04 -3.09 5.99
N PHE A 287 -5.52 -3.43 7.18
CA PHE A 287 -4.95 -2.89 8.40
C PHE A 287 -3.51 -3.41 8.63
N ASN A 288 -3.26 -4.70 8.39
CA ASN A 288 -1.92 -5.30 8.40
C ASN A 288 -0.97 -4.56 7.44
N VAL A 289 -1.42 -4.32 6.21
CA VAL A 289 -0.64 -3.55 5.22
C VAL A 289 -0.29 -2.18 5.77
N ALA A 290 -1.26 -1.42 6.29
CA ALA A 290 -1.04 -0.08 6.81
C ALA A 290 0.00 -0.03 7.94
N VAL A 291 -0.07 -0.95 8.91
CA VAL A 291 0.90 -1.02 10.02
C VAL A 291 2.30 -1.38 9.50
N THR A 292 2.39 -2.37 8.61
CA THR A 292 3.67 -2.91 8.09
C THR A 292 4.36 -1.99 7.06
N ARG A 293 3.82 -0.79 6.80
CA ARG A 293 4.47 0.23 5.97
C ARG A 293 5.48 1.08 6.74
N ALA A 294 5.44 1.07 8.07
CA ALA A 294 6.33 1.86 8.91
C ALA A 294 7.68 1.17 9.12
N ARG A 295 8.78 1.92 9.06
CA ARG A 295 10.12 1.42 9.44
C ARG A 295 10.43 1.72 10.90
N ARG A 296 10.44 3.00 11.27
CA ARG A 296 10.82 3.47 12.62
C ARG A 296 9.62 3.75 13.50
N GLN A 297 8.55 4.33 12.95
CA GLN A 297 7.41 4.77 13.74
C GLN A 297 6.06 4.56 13.05
N PHE A 298 5.14 3.96 13.78
CA PHE A 298 3.72 3.88 13.44
C PHE A 298 2.90 4.72 14.41
N VAL A 299 2.11 5.65 13.87
CA VAL A 299 1.23 6.55 14.63
C VAL A 299 -0.20 6.31 14.22
N LEU A 300 -1.05 5.93 15.17
CA LEU A 300 -2.47 5.81 14.98
C LEU A 300 -3.18 7.03 15.55
N VAL A 301 -4.18 7.55 14.84
CA VAL A 301 -5.04 8.64 15.30
C VAL A 301 -6.49 8.21 15.12
N GLY A 302 -7.28 8.27 16.20
CA GLY A 302 -8.70 7.92 16.13
C GLY A 302 -9.29 7.50 17.47
N SER A 303 -10.51 6.94 17.42
CA SER A 303 -11.30 6.64 18.62
C SER A 303 -11.08 5.21 19.11
N ALA A 304 -10.54 5.07 20.33
CA ALA A 304 -10.40 3.79 21.03
C ALA A 304 -11.74 3.03 21.19
N ILE A 305 -12.85 3.76 21.32
CA ILE A 305 -14.19 3.18 21.42
C ILE A 305 -14.52 2.40 20.14
N MET A 306 -14.19 2.97 18.98
CA MET A 306 -14.47 2.35 17.69
C MET A 306 -13.61 1.11 17.42
N MET A 307 -12.39 1.06 17.98
CA MET A 307 -11.50 -0.10 17.84
C MET A 307 -12.06 -1.38 18.50
N LYS A 308 -13.02 -1.27 19.42
CA LYS A 308 -13.62 -2.43 20.09
C LYS A 308 -14.47 -3.30 19.16
N TYR A 309 -14.93 -2.75 18.03
CA TYR A 309 -15.86 -3.41 17.11
C TYR A 309 -15.18 -4.34 16.08
N ALA A 310 -13.86 -4.53 16.13
CA ALA A 310 -13.17 -5.57 15.37
C ALA A 310 -12.03 -6.21 16.18
N LYS A 311 -11.78 -7.51 15.92
CA LYS A 311 -10.82 -8.32 16.68
C LYS A 311 -9.38 -7.81 16.53
N HIS A 312 -8.95 -7.51 15.30
CA HIS A 312 -7.60 -7.00 15.02
C HIS A 312 -7.36 -5.63 15.64
N LEU A 313 -8.34 -4.72 15.56
CA LEU A 313 -8.26 -3.40 16.19
C LEU A 313 -8.17 -3.51 17.71
N ARG A 314 -9.00 -4.37 18.33
CA ARG A 314 -8.95 -4.63 19.77
C ARG A 314 -7.60 -5.20 20.21
N SER A 315 -7.08 -6.18 19.46
CA SER A 315 -5.75 -6.73 19.70
C SER A 315 -4.66 -5.66 19.61
N LEU A 316 -4.72 -4.78 18.60
CA LEU A 316 -3.74 -3.71 18.44
C LEU A 316 -3.77 -2.75 19.63
N ILE A 317 -4.94 -2.28 20.06
CA ILE A 317 -5.00 -1.33 21.18
C ILE A 317 -4.49 -1.98 22.48
N GLU A 318 -4.81 -3.25 22.73
CA GLU A 318 -4.28 -4.00 23.88
C GLU A 318 -2.76 -4.16 23.81
N TYR A 319 -2.20 -4.39 22.63
CA TYR A 319 -0.76 -4.43 22.41
C TYR A 319 -0.12 -3.05 22.66
N MET A 320 -0.67 -1.98 22.08
CA MET A 320 -0.16 -0.62 22.24
C MET A 320 -0.25 -0.11 23.68
N GLN A 321 -1.21 -0.60 24.48
CA GLN A 321 -1.28 -0.31 25.92
C GLN A 321 -0.07 -0.85 26.70
N ARG A 322 0.51 -1.98 26.26
CA ARG A 322 1.64 -2.64 26.94
C ARG A 322 2.99 -2.22 26.39
N HIS A 323 3.08 -1.98 25.08
CA HIS A 323 4.37 -1.85 24.38
C HIS A 323 4.59 -0.47 23.74
N GLY A 324 3.52 0.27 23.45
CA GLY A 324 3.56 1.60 22.84
C GLY A 324 3.18 2.72 23.80
N ARG A 325 2.89 3.90 23.24
CA ARG A 325 2.42 5.06 23.99
C ARG A 325 1.03 5.49 23.53
N ILE A 326 0.06 5.41 24.43
CA ILE A 326 -1.28 5.96 24.21
C ILE A 326 -1.38 7.30 24.92
N ILE A 327 -1.78 8.34 24.18
CA ILE A 327 -1.99 9.68 24.71
C ILE A 327 -3.39 10.17 24.36
N LYS A 328 -3.97 10.94 25.27
CA LYS A 328 -5.19 11.70 24.95
C LYS A 328 -4.81 12.91 24.11
N GLN A 329 -5.72 13.35 23.26
CA GLN A 329 -5.54 14.55 22.44
C GLN A 329 -5.12 15.83 23.21
N GLU A 330 -5.57 15.99 24.46
CA GLU A 330 -5.24 17.14 25.31
C GLU A 330 -3.78 17.09 25.78
N GLU A 331 -3.30 15.90 26.13
CA GLU A 331 -1.91 15.65 26.49
C GLU A 331 -0.99 15.88 25.28
N PHE A 332 -1.43 15.45 24.09
CA PHE A 332 -0.70 15.69 22.85
C PHE A 332 -0.45 17.19 22.60
N ALA A 333 -1.45 18.04 22.83
CA ALA A 333 -1.28 19.49 22.70
C ALA A 333 -0.21 20.05 23.64
N ARG A 334 -0.07 19.48 24.85
CA ARG A 334 0.99 19.87 25.81
C ARG A 334 2.36 19.39 25.35
N CYS A 335 2.48 18.14 24.87
CA CYS A 335 3.74 17.61 24.32
C CYS A 335 4.26 18.46 23.15
N LEU A 336 3.36 18.93 22.27
CA LEU A 336 3.70 19.85 21.19
C LEU A 336 4.22 21.20 21.69
N ALA A 337 3.61 21.75 22.75
CA ALA A 337 4.03 23.03 23.32
C ALA A 337 5.45 22.95 23.91
N ILE A 338 5.77 21.85 24.59
CA ILE A 338 7.11 21.58 25.13
C ILE A 338 8.12 21.43 23.99
N SER A 339 7.75 20.70 22.94
CA SER A 339 8.58 20.46 21.76
C SER A 339 8.95 21.76 21.03
N ARG A 340 8.01 22.70 20.90
CA ARG A 340 8.26 24.03 20.31
C ARG A 340 9.28 24.84 21.12
N LYS A 341 9.26 24.74 22.46
CA LYS A 341 10.26 25.39 23.31
C LYS A 341 11.65 24.78 23.11
N TYR A 342 11.73 23.45 22.98
CA TYR A 342 12.99 22.74 22.74
C TYR A 342 13.61 23.09 21.38
N SER A 343 12.81 23.09 20.31
CA SER A 343 13.26 23.46 18.96
C SER A 343 13.80 24.91 18.90
N LYS A 344 13.12 25.87 19.55
CA LYS A 344 13.61 27.27 19.64
C LYS A 344 14.92 27.41 20.41
N LYS A 345 15.21 26.52 21.36
CA LYS A 345 16.44 26.57 22.17
C LYS A 345 17.65 25.99 21.41
N ASN A 346 17.43 25.04 20.51
CA ASN A 346 18.49 24.40 19.70
C ASN A 346 18.72 25.08 18.33
N GLN A 347 17.98 26.16 18.02
CA GLN A 347 18.22 27.03 16.85
C GLN A 347 19.00 28.31 17.20
N LYS A 348 19.20 28.58 18.50
CA LYS A 348 20.17 29.55 19.01
C LYS A 348 21.43 28.80 19.41
#